data_AF-A0A7Y3LUF0-F1
#
_entry.id   AF-A0A7Y3LUF0-F1
#
_cell.length_a   1.000
_cell.length_b   1.000
_cell.length_c   1.000
_cell.angle_alpha   90.00
_cell.angle_beta   90.00
_cell.angle_gamma   90.00
#
_symmetry.space_group_name_H-M   'P 1'
#
loop_
_entity.id
_entity.type
_entity.pdbx_description
1 polymer ?
#
loop_
_entity_poly.entity_id
_entity_poly.type
_entity_poly.pdbx_seq_one_letter_code
_entity_poly.pdbx_strand_id
1 'polypeptide(L)'
;MNVLTCAACGTRLTEALRLLPELPPRPEYDGRKGPDGFRRPPSTVPRGAFAVDPEPSGAPYVPHPDPEWCDSANPGNSCMGDPDGQGFLTSAGPRGTLVTHPEDSRDHLADNPARQEIGCCGPPGREGPNSLCPGCGSVVATLYADCTGAYETDFLPDAVRVEAVA
;
A
#
# COMPACT_ATOMS: atom_id res chain seq x y z
N MET A 1 -12.96 18.37 2.34
CA MET A 1 -12.55 16.99 2.69
C MET A 1 -12.97 16.08 1.56
N ASN A 2 -12.31 14.93 1.38
CA ASN A 2 -12.61 13.99 0.31
C ASN A 2 -12.90 12.60 0.89
N VAL A 3 -13.55 11.74 0.12
CA VAL A 3 -13.62 10.30 0.37
C VAL A 3 -13.17 9.56 -0.88
N LEU A 4 -12.58 8.39 -0.71
CA LEU A 4 -12.36 7.49 -1.83
C LEU A 4 -13.59 6.60 -1.99
N THR A 5 -14.15 6.56 -3.19
CA THR A 5 -15.27 5.68 -3.55
C THR A 5 -14.83 4.69 -4.61
N CYS A 6 -15.42 3.50 -4.61
CA CYS A 6 -15.15 2.50 -5.63
C CYS A 6 -15.59 3.02 -7.00
N ALA A 7 -14.69 3.01 -7.98
CA ALA A 7 -14.99 3.51 -9.32
C ALA A 7 -16.08 2.69 -10.04
N ALA A 8 -16.28 1.42 -9.64
CA ALA A 8 -17.24 0.51 -10.24
C ALA A 8 -18.67 0.65 -9.67
N CYS A 9 -18.83 0.80 -8.36
CA CYS A 9 -20.15 0.79 -7.69
C CYS A 9 -20.44 1.99 -6.79
N GLY A 10 -19.50 2.92 -6.61
CA GLY A 10 -19.67 4.11 -5.77
C GLY A 10 -19.66 3.85 -4.26
N THR A 11 -19.42 2.62 -3.81
CA THR A 11 -19.28 2.32 -2.37
C THR A 11 -18.12 3.11 -1.79
N ARG A 12 -18.35 3.78 -0.66
CA ARG A 12 -17.31 4.46 0.12
C ARG A 12 -16.27 3.45 0.63
N LEU A 13 -14.99 3.78 0.47
CA LEU A 13 -13.86 2.90 0.79
C LEU A 13 -12.94 3.46 1.89
N THR A 14 -13.17 4.70 2.32
CA THR A 14 -12.37 5.36 3.36
C THR A 14 -13.23 6.23 4.24
N GLU A 15 -12.68 6.63 5.39
CA GLU A 15 -13.12 7.81 6.10
C GLU A 15 -12.89 9.11 5.31
N ALA A 16 -13.30 10.25 5.87
CA ALA A 16 -13.05 11.55 5.26
C ALA A 16 -11.56 11.92 5.36
N LEU A 17 -10.93 12.22 4.23
CA LEU A 17 -9.51 12.46 4.08
C LEU A 17 -9.21 13.86 3.56
N ARG A 18 -8.08 14.41 3.99
CA ARG A 18 -7.48 15.63 3.43
C ARG A 18 -6.36 15.23 2.48
N LEU A 19 -6.41 15.77 1.26
CA LEU A 19 -5.30 15.61 0.30
C LEU A 19 -4.07 16.36 0.80
N LEU A 20 -2.93 15.68 0.82
CA LEU A 20 -1.61 16.28 1.02
C LEU A 20 -1.03 16.71 -0.34
N PRO A 21 -0.25 17.81 -0.39
CA PRO A 21 0.36 18.28 -1.64
C PRO A 21 1.41 17.30 -2.19
N GLU A 22 2.09 16.58 -1.32
CA GLU A 22 3.11 15.59 -1.65
C GLU A 22 3.08 14.43 -0.64
N LEU A 23 3.60 13.27 -1.05
CA LEU A 23 3.77 12.11 -0.18
C LEU A 23 4.92 12.40 0.82
N PRO A 24 4.69 12.30 2.13
CA PRO A 24 5.78 12.37 3.10
C PRO A 24 6.79 11.23 2.89
N PRO A 25 8.07 11.43 3.25
CA PRO A 25 9.02 10.33 3.23
C PRO A 25 8.54 9.21 4.15
N ARG A 26 8.66 7.97 3.67
CA ARG A 26 8.29 6.80 4.45
C ARG A 26 9.17 6.71 5.70
N PRO A 27 8.58 6.53 6.90
CA PRO A 27 9.35 6.48 8.14
C PRO A 27 10.36 5.34 8.16
N GLU A 28 11.58 5.61 8.59
CA GLU A 28 12.54 4.57 8.96
C GLU A 28 12.01 3.78 10.17
N TYR A 29 12.31 2.48 10.21
CA TYR A 29 11.86 1.60 11.27
C TYR A 29 13.01 0.73 11.81
N ASP A 30 13.19 0.74 13.12
CA ASP A 30 14.28 0.05 13.81
C ASP A 30 13.95 -1.39 14.23
N GLY A 31 12.78 -1.92 13.83
CA GLY A 31 12.33 -3.27 14.17
C GLY A 31 11.79 -3.42 15.60
N ARG A 32 11.78 -2.35 16.42
CA ARG A 32 11.32 -2.42 17.82
C ARG A 32 9.80 -2.27 17.93
N LYS A 33 9.25 -2.72 19.06
CA LYS A 33 7.83 -2.50 19.33
C LYS A 33 7.54 -1.01 19.49
N GLY A 34 6.56 -0.52 18.74
CA GLY A 34 6.08 0.85 18.84
C GLY A 34 5.25 1.08 20.12
N PRO A 35 4.85 2.35 20.37
CA PRO A 35 3.98 2.70 21.51
C PRO A 35 2.63 1.99 21.52
N ASP A 36 2.15 1.52 20.36
CA ASP A 36 0.95 0.73 20.20
C ASP A 36 1.14 -0.77 20.52
N GLY A 37 2.36 -1.18 20.89
CA GLY A 37 2.73 -2.55 21.23
C GLY A 37 3.02 -3.45 20.02
N PHE A 38 2.85 -2.96 18.80
CA PHE A 38 3.07 -3.71 17.57
C PHE A 38 4.48 -3.50 17.03
N ARG A 39 5.00 -4.51 16.31
CA ARG A 39 6.24 -4.35 15.54
C ARG A 39 5.87 -3.96 14.12
N ARG A 40 5.82 -2.68 13.83
CA ARG A 40 5.57 -2.11 12.50
C ARG A 40 6.06 -0.67 12.45
N PRO A 41 6.39 -0.13 11.26
CA PRO A 41 6.66 1.28 11.11
C PRO A 41 5.43 2.13 11.48
N PRO A 42 5.65 3.42 11.80
CA PRO A 42 4.59 4.42 11.71
C PRO A 42 4.01 4.49 10.29
N SER A 43 2.75 4.90 10.17
CA SER A 43 2.12 5.12 8.87
C SER A 43 2.78 6.25 8.09
N THR A 44 2.94 6.08 6.78
CA THR A 44 3.54 7.07 5.86
C THR A 44 2.77 8.38 5.86
N VAL A 45 1.44 8.30 5.81
CA VAL A 45 0.56 9.46 5.93
C VAL A 45 -0.14 9.45 7.30
N PRO A 46 -0.40 10.63 7.91
CA PRO A 46 -1.18 10.70 9.14
C PRO A 46 -2.64 10.31 8.89
N ARG A 47 -3.34 9.85 9.95
CA ARG A 47 -4.79 9.59 9.90
C ARG A 47 -5.57 10.81 9.39
N GLY A 48 -6.62 10.55 8.63
CA GLY A 48 -7.46 11.57 8.00
C GLY A 48 -6.79 12.28 6.83
N ALA A 49 -5.73 11.70 6.25
CA ALA A 49 -5.03 12.26 5.10
C ALA A 49 -4.70 11.20 4.05
N PHE A 50 -4.48 11.67 2.82
CA PHE A 50 -3.95 10.85 1.74
C PHE A 50 -3.02 11.66 0.84
N ALA A 51 -2.13 10.96 0.14
CA ALA A 51 -1.27 11.54 -0.87
C ALA A 51 -1.18 10.60 -2.08
N VAL A 52 -0.71 11.12 -3.22
CA VAL A 52 -0.44 10.31 -4.40
C VAL A 52 1.03 9.91 -4.39
N ASP A 53 1.31 8.62 -4.51
CA ASP A 53 2.67 8.10 -4.72
C ASP A 53 2.96 7.96 -6.22
N PRO A 54 3.92 8.71 -6.80
CA PRO A 54 4.29 8.57 -8.20
C PRO A 54 5.10 7.29 -8.52
N GLU A 55 5.67 6.63 -7.52
CA GLU A 55 6.50 5.45 -7.68
C GLU A 55 5.66 4.19 -7.98
N PRO A 56 6.23 3.18 -8.66
CA PRO A 56 5.54 1.91 -8.85
C PRO A 56 5.49 1.14 -7.52
N SER A 57 4.32 0.61 -7.17
CA SER A 57 4.11 -0.13 -5.91
C SER A 57 3.51 -1.52 -6.15
N GLY A 58 4.03 -2.52 -5.45
CA GLY A 58 3.56 -3.91 -5.45
C GLY A 58 3.95 -4.71 -6.70
N ALA A 59 3.33 -5.88 -6.86
CA ALA A 59 3.49 -6.70 -8.06
C ALA A 59 2.93 -6.01 -9.34
N PRO A 60 3.44 -6.38 -10.53
CA PRO A 60 4.50 -7.37 -10.74
C PRO A 60 5.88 -6.84 -10.35
N TYR A 61 6.77 -7.74 -9.96
CA TYR A 61 8.18 -7.45 -9.76
C TYR A 61 8.98 -7.94 -10.95
N VAL A 62 9.96 -7.15 -11.37
CA VAL A 62 10.84 -7.45 -12.49
C VAL A 62 12.30 -7.34 -12.07
N PRO A 63 13.22 -8.08 -12.71
CA PRO A 63 14.65 -7.92 -12.45
C PRO A 63 15.09 -6.48 -12.65
N HIS A 64 15.82 -5.94 -11.69
CA HIS A 64 16.44 -4.64 -11.80
C HIS A 64 17.58 -4.72 -12.85
N PRO A 65 17.74 -3.73 -13.73
CA PRO A 65 18.74 -3.78 -14.81
C PRO A 65 20.18 -3.79 -14.30
N ASP A 66 20.42 -3.25 -13.10
CA ASP A 66 21.69 -3.36 -12.39
C ASP A 66 21.66 -4.55 -11.42
N PRO A 67 22.48 -5.60 -11.62
CA PRO A 67 22.50 -6.79 -10.78
C PRO A 67 23.11 -6.56 -9.39
N GLU A 68 23.87 -5.47 -9.19
CA GLU A 68 24.44 -5.11 -7.88
C GLU A 68 23.52 -4.16 -7.09
N TRP A 69 22.44 -3.67 -7.70
CA TRP A 69 21.47 -2.81 -7.04
C TRP A 69 20.81 -3.52 -5.87
N CYS A 70 20.87 -2.94 -4.67
CA CYS A 70 20.32 -3.52 -3.45
C CYS A 70 19.61 -2.42 -2.65
N ASP A 71 18.52 -1.90 -3.21
CA ASP A 71 17.68 -0.87 -2.58
C ASP A 71 16.22 -1.35 -2.50
N SER A 72 15.30 -0.49 -2.10
CA SER A 72 13.87 -0.77 -1.94
C SER A 72 13.20 -1.31 -3.22
N ALA A 73 12.83 -2.60 -3.22
CA ALA A 73 12.09 -3.23 -4.31
C ALA A 73 10.66 -2.71 -4.46
N ASN A 74 10.10 -2.26 -3.35
CA ASN A 74 8.84 -1.54 -3.27
C ASN A 74 9.09 -0.26 -2.46
N PRO A 75 8.45 0.87 -2.73
CA PRO A 75 8.65 2.08 -1.95
C PRO A 75 8.45 1.81 -0.45
N GLY A 76 9.49 2.05 0.36
CA GLY A 76 9.49 1.80 1.81
C GLY A 76 9.66 0.35 2.26
N ASN A 77 9.90 -0.59 1.35
CA ASN A 77 10.26 -1.97 1.69
C ASN A 77 11.77 -2.20 1.57
N SER A 78 12.21 -3.36 2.04
CA SER A 78 13.58 -3.83 1.84
C SER A 78 13.84 -4.28 0.39
N CYS A 79 15.11 -4.46 0.04
CA CYS A 79 15.51 -5.13 -1.19
C CYS A 79 14.91 -6.53 -1.28
N MET A 80 14.62 -6.97 -2.50
CA MET A 80 14.15 -8.33 -2.77
C MET A 80 15.09 -8.99 -3.77
N GLY A 81 15.71 -10.10 -3.39
CA GLY A 81 16.46 -10.92 -4.34
C GLY A 81 15.52 -11.58 -5.35
N ASP A 82 16.01 -11.82 -6.55
CA ASP A 82 15.30 -12.63 -7.54
C ASP A 82 15.37 -14.11 -7.14
N PRO A 83 14.24 -14.78 -6.80
CA PRO A 83 14.25 -16.19 -6.42
C PRO A 83 14.58 -17.12 -7.60
N ASP A 84 14.36 -16.67 -8.84
CA ASP A 84 14.54 -17.45 -10.06
C ASP A 84 15.82 -17.04 -10.83
N GLY A 85 16.58 -16.07 -10.32
CA GLY A 85 17.68 -15.43 -11.03
C GLY A 85 18.84 -14.94 -10.15
N GLN A 86 19.72 -14.12 -10.74
CA GLN A 86 20.76 -13.39 -10.01
C GLN A 86 20.37 -11.92 -9.91
N GLY A 87 20.70 -11.28 -8.79
CA GLY A 87 20.43 -9.87 -8.55
C GLY A 87 19.11 -9.67 -7.79
N PHE A 88 18.52 -8.50 -7.99
CA PHE A 88 17.41 -8.00 -7.19
C PHE A 88 16.24 -7.55 -8.07
N LEU A 89 15.06 -7.51 -7.47
CA LEU A 89 13.80 -7.16 -8.11
C LEU A 89 13.40 -5.73 -7.77
N THR A 90 12.74 -5.07 -8.71
CA THR A 90 12.07 -3.77 -8.51
C THR A 90 10.60 -3.86 -8.93
N SER A 91 9.74 -3.04 -8.32
CA SER A 91 8.32 -2.99 -8.64
C SER A 91 8.12 -2.42 -10.05
N ALA A 92 7.34 -3.16 -10.84
CA ALA A 92 6.69 -2.69 -12.06
C ALA A 92 5.16 -2.62 -11.88
N GLY A 93 4.72 -2.49 -10.63
CA GLY A 93 3.33 -2.36 -10.23
C GLY A 93 2.70 -1.02 -10.62
N PRO A 94 1.43 -0.81 -10.23
CA PRO A 94 0.72 0.44 -10.43
C PRO A 94 1.50 1.65 -9.91
N ARG A 95 1.41 2.75 -10.65
CA ARG A 95 1.94 4.07 -10.28
C ARG A 95 0.80 5.02 -9.96
N GLY A 96 1.05 6.06 -9.19
CA GLY A 96 0.03 7.04 -8.84
C GLY A 96 -0.98 6.49 -7.83
N THR A 97 -0.57 5.54 -6.99
CA THR A 97 -1.44 4.99 -5.95
C THR A 97 -1.82 6.07 -4.94
N LEU A 98 -3.03 5.96 -4.38
CA LEU A 98 -3.48 6.88 -3.34
C LEU A 98 -3.18 6.24 -1.98
N VAL A 99 -2.13 6.73 -1.34
CA VAL A 99 -1.62 6.23 -0.06
C VAL A 99 -2.45 6.82 1.08
N THR A 100 -3.06 5.96 1.89
CA THR A 100 -3.83 6.33 3.08
C THR A 100 -3.28 5.65 4.33
N HIS A 101 -3.59 6.22 5.49
CA HIS A 101 -3.36 5.52 6.75
C HIS A 101 -4.24 4.26 6.77
N PRO A 102 -3.73 3.06 7.13
CA PRO A 102 -4.50 1.82 7.02
C PRO A 102 -5.83 1.85 7.76
N GLU A 103 -5.83 2.47 8.91
CA GLU A 103 -7.01 2.59 9.76
C GLU A 103 -8.10 3.54 9.25
N ASP A 104 -7.83 4.36 8.24
CA ASP A 104 -8.88 5.14 7.59
C ASP A 104 -9.69 4.31 6.58
N SER A 105 -9.24 3.11 6.23
CA SER A 105 -9.88 2.22 5.25
C SER A 105 -10.21 0.83 5.78
N ARG A 106 -9.60 0.38 6.88
CA ARG A 106 -9.69 -1.01 7.37
C ARG A 106 -11.13 -1.53 7.53
N ASP A 107 -12.04 -0.67 7.98
CA ASP A 107 -13.44 -1.04 8.26
C ASP A 107 -14.34 -0.88 7.02
N HIS A 108 -13.78 -0.45 5.89
CA HIS A 108 -14.46 -0.17 4.62
C HIS A 108 -14.00 -1.10 3.48
N LEU A 109 -13.07 -2.01 3.76
CA LEU A 109 -12.48 -2.94 2.79
C LEU A 109 -12.72 -4.39 3.22
N ALA A 110 -12.79 -5.29 2.24
CA ALA A 110 -12.81 -6.73 2.46
C ALA A 110 -11.48 -7.34 2.00
N ASP A 111 -11.04 -8.43 2.63
CA ASP A 111 -9.85 -9.15 2.21
C ASP A 111 -10.06 -9.83 0.84
N ASN A 112 -9.02 -9.84 0.00
CA ASN A 112 -9.02 -10.56 -1.26
C ASN A 112 -8.57 -12.02 -1.04
N PRO A 113 -9.47 -13.03 -1.07
CA PRO A 113 -9.10 -14.42 -0.80
C PRO A 113 -8.18 -15.03 -1.88
N ALA A 114 -8.06 -14.38 -3.04
CA ALA A 114 -7.12 -14.79 -4.09
C ALA A 114 -5.67 -14.37 -3.82
N ARG A 115 -5.42 -13.58 -2.77
CA ARG A 115 -4.08 -13.24 -2.26
C ARG A 115 -3.92 -13.88 -0.90
N GLN A 116 -2.94 -14.76 -0.77
CA GLN A 116 -2.72 -15.55 0.45
C GLN A 116 -1.36 -15.26 1.07
N GLU A 117 -0.79 -14.09 0.79
CA GLU A 117 0.53 -13.73 1.24
C GLU A 117 0.61 -13.71 2.78
N ILE A 118 1.46 -14.57 3.32
CA ILE A 118 1.70 -14.69 4.77
C ILE A 118 2.95 -13.89 5.11
N GLY A 119 2.77 -12.71 5.71
CA GLY A 119 3.88 -11.96 6.31
C GLY A 119 4.11 -12.30 7.78
N CYS A 120 5.16 -11.72 8.35
CA CYS A 120 5.53 -11.96 9.75
C CYS A 120 4.58 -11.26 10.73
N CYS A 121 4.22 -10.01 10.42
CA CYS A 121 3.38 -9.17 11.28
C CYS A 121 2.03 -8.78 10.66
N GLY A 122 1.90 -8.92 9.33
CA GLY A 122 0.74 -8.58 8.53
C GLY A 122 1.03 -8.82 7.05
N PRO A 123 0.10 -8.52 6.13
CA PRO A 123 0.32 -8.70 4.71
C PRO A 123 1.52 -7.85 4.21
N PRO A 124 2.50 -8.43 3.51
CA PRO A 124 3.62 -7.70 2.93
C PRO A 124 3.27 -6.95 1.63
N GLY A 125 2.12 -7.27 1.00
CA GLY A 125 1.63 -6.60 -0.21
C GLY A 125 2.42 -6.90 -1.49
N ARG A 126 3.29 -7.92 -1.48
CA ARG A 126 4.14 -8.29 -2.62
C ARG A 126 3.37 -9.10 -3.66
N GLU A 127 2.33 -9.83 -3.29
CA GLU A 127 1.48 -10.50 -4.31
C GLU A 127 0.55 -9.52 -5.07
N GLY A 128 0.60 -8.24 -4.71
CA GLY A 128 -0.21 -7.18 -5.29
C GLY A 128 -1.53 -6.95 -4.54
N PRO A 129 -2.53 -6.35 -5.20
CA PRO A 129 -3.74 -5.86 -4.54
C PRO A 129 -4.53 -6.93 -3.77
N ASN A 130 -4.56 -6.75 -2.45
CA ASN A 130 -5.09 -7.70 -1.47
C ASN A 130 -6.38 -7.21 -0.79
N SER A 131 -6.92 -6.06 -1.20
CA SER A 131 -8.17 -5.49 -0.67
C SER A 131 -9.23 -5.31 -1.75
N LEU A 132 -10.47 -5.67 -1.40
CA LEU A 132 -11.66 -5.61 -2.22
C LEU A 132 -12.64 -4.55 -1.72
N CYS A 133 -13.43 -4.02 -2.65
CA CYS A 133 -14.65 -3.28 -2.33
C CYS A 133 -15.69 -4.25 -1.76
N PRO A 134 -16.23 -4.02 -0.55
CA PRO A 134 -17.25 -4.89 0.04
C PRO A 134 -18.59 -4.84 -0.69
N GLY A 135 -18.85 -3.78 -1.47
CA GLY A 135 -20.10 -3.60 -2.21
C GLY A 135 -20.20 -4.42 -3.51
N CYS A 136 -19.09 -4.55 -4.25
CA CYS A 136 -19.11 -5.22 -5.55
C CYS A 136 -18.00 -6.26 -5.77
N GLY A 137 -17.08 -6.42 -4.80
CA GLY A 137 -15.96 -7.35 -4.90
C GLY A 137 -14.82 -6.91 -5.84
N SER A 138 -14.86 -5.69 -6.38
CA SER A 138 -13.76 -5.15 -7.20
C SER A 138 -12.48 -5.04 -6.38
N VAL A 139 -11.34 -5.36 -6.97
CA VAL A 139 -10.02 -5.17 -6.38
C VAL A 139 -9.69 -3.67 -6.37
N VAL A 140 -9.39 -3.09 -5.21
CA VAL A 140 -9.28 -1.63 -5.06
C VAL A 140 -7.98 -1.15 -4.41
N ALA A 141 -7.30 -1.97 -3.61
CA ALA A 141 -6.11 -1.52 -2.88
C ALA A 141 -5.17 -2.67 -2.50
N THR A 142 -3.95 -2.28 -2.11
CA THR A 142 -2.97 -3.12 -1.43
C THR A 142 -2.73 -2.59 -0.02
N LEU A 143 -2.93 -3.43 0.99
CA LEU A 143 -2.49 -3.18 2.36
C LEU A 143 -1.06 -3.67 2.54
N TYR A 144 -0.18 -2.76 2.95
CA TYR A 144 1.16 -3.03 3.45
C TYR A 144 1.14 -2.92 4.98
N ALA A 145 1.34 -4.05 5.66
CA ALA A 145 1.31 -4.10 7.12
C ALA A 145 2.28 -5.11 7.74
N ASP A 146 3.26 -5.59 6.98
CA ASP A 146 4.34 -6.41 7.53
C ASP A 146 5.37 -5.57 8.30
N CYS A 147 6.15 -6.20 9.18
CA CYS A 147 7.16 -5.52 10.00
C CYS A 147 8.43 -5.10 9.23
N THR A 148 8.53 -5.42 7.94
CA THR A 148 9.74 -5.23 7.12
C THR A 148 9.57 -4.22 5.99
N GLY A 149 8.38 -3.61 5.90
CA GLY A 149 8.02 -2.67 4.85
C GLY A 149 7.20 -1.51 5.39
N ALA A 150 6.63 -0.69 4.49
CA ALA A 150 5.78 0.43 4.87
C ALA A 150 4.50 -0.03 5.62
N TYR A 151 3.88 0.90 6.36
CA TYR A 151 2.57 0.69 6.97
C TYR A 151 1.54 1.62 6.33
N GLU A 152 0.86 1.16 5.29
CA GLU A 152 -0.02 1.98 4.45
C GLU A 152 -1.02 1.16 3.65
N THR A 153 -2.12 1.80 3.24
CA THR A 153 -3.03 1.25 2.23
C THR A 153 -2.86 2.05 0.95
N ASP A 154 -2.49 1.35 -0.11
CA ASP A 154 -2.28 1.93 -1.44
C ASP A 154 -3.49 1.61 -2.33
N PHE A 155 -4.34 2.61 -2.57
CA PHE A 155 -5.47 2.44 -3.48
C PHE A 155 -5.02 2.53 -4.94
N LEU A 156 -5.54 1.63 -5.77
CA LEU A 156 -5.32 1.63 -7.21
C LEU A 156 -5.99 2.86 -7.84
N PRO A 157 -5.26 3.68 -8.61
CA PRO A 157 -5.79 4.94 -9.13
C PRO A 157 -7.03 4.77 -10.00
N ASP A 158 -7.06 3.71 -10.81
CA ASP A 158 -8.18 3.44 -11.73
C ASP A 158 -9.37 2.74 -11.07
N ALA A 159 -9.19 2.23 -9.84
CA ALA A 159 -10.24 1.50 -9.11
C ALA A 159 -11.04 2.40 -8.15
N VAL A 160 -10.60 3.65 -7.95
CA VAL A 160 -11.24 4.59 -7.03
C VAL A 160 -11.49 5.96 -7.66
N ARG A 161 -12.43 6.70 -7.08
CA ARG A 161 -12.69 8.11 -7.39
C ARG A 161 -12.50 8.93 -6.11
N VAL A 162 -11.96 10.14 -6.26
CA VAL A 162 -11.88 11.12 -5.18
C VAL A 162 -13.14 11.98 -5.25
N GLU A 163 -13.98 11.89 -4.22
CA GLU A 163 -15.23 12.67 -4.14
C GLU A 163 -15.17 13.66 -2.99
N ALA A 164 -15.58 14.90 -3.24
CA ALA A 164 -15.67 15.93 -2.21
C ALA A 164 -16.83 15.61 -1.26
N VAL A 165 -16.55 15.68 0.05
CA VAL A 165 -17.57 15.62 1.09
C VAL A 165 -18.13 17.02 1.30
N ALA A 166 -19.46 17.15 1.22
CA ALA A 166 -20.18 18.39 1.54
C ALA A 166 -20.14 18.72 3.03
#